data_AF-A0A926HF43-F1
#
_entry.id   AF-A0A926HF43-F1
#
_cell.length_a   1.000
_cell.length_b   1.000
_cell.length_c   1.000
_cell.angle_alpha   90.00
_cell.angle_beta   90.00
_cell.angle_gamma   90.00
#
_symmetry.space_group_name_H-M   'P 1'
#
loop_
_entity.id
_entity.type
_entity.pdbx_description
1 polymer ?
#
loop_
_entity_poly.entity_id
_entity_poly.type
_entity_poly.pdbx_seq_one_letter_code
_entity_poly.pdbx_strand_id
1 'polypeptide(L)'
;MSQADYDLPERELTQDWRPASTTEFCLVKEIAQSYWKLQRVRRVESTLPEAATTIQHRKSNENAEKASPLDETNADAFLMQGLESSAVGFLVLSRYETKYKRAWYRAINTLTKLQATRRKLETEIGFVPENDPDPTTLENAPPEIQKLILETAAHLVNQFVQENGFVPQNAQYPPRQTGS
;
A
#
# COMPACT_ATOMS: atom_id res chain seq x y z
N MET A 1 4.10 9.50 21.47
CA MET A 1 3.45 9.15 20.18
C MET A 1 2.70 7.86 20.39
N SER A 2 1.42 7.84 20.02
CA SER A 2 0.54 6.68 20.17
C SER A 2 0.74 5.67 19.02
N GLN A 3 0.23 4.44 19.17
CA GLN A 3 0.19 3.46 18.07
C GLN A 3 -0.62 4.00 16.87
N ALA A 4 -1.64 4.82 17.10
CA ALA A 4 -2.41 5.47 16.03
C ALA A 4 -1.56 6.44 15.19
N ASP A 5 -0.53 7.07 15.78
CA ASP A 5 0.41 7.95 15.06
C ASP A 5 1.30 7.16 14.08
N TYR A 6 1.44 5.85 14.27
CA TYR A 6 2.17 4.95 13.38
C TYR A 6 1.29 4.42 12.23
N ASP A 7 0.01 4.13 12.52
CA ASP A 7 -0.90 3.54 11.55
C ASP A 7 -1.22 4.48 10.37
N LEU A 8 -1.16 5.80 10.60
CA LEU A 8 -1.36 6.82 9.58
C LEU A 8 -0.29 6.75 8.46
N PRO A 9 1.02 6.88 8.75
CA PRO A 9 2.07 6.69 7.75
C PRO A 9 2.01 5.35 7.02
N GLU A 10 1.66 4.26 7.70
CA GLU A 10 1.58 2.94 7.05
C GLU A 10 0.48 2.92 5.97
N ARG A 11 -0.70 3.47 6.27
CA ARG A 11 -1.83 3.54 5.32
C ARG A 11 -1.52 4.42 4.12
N GLU A 12 -1.02 5.63 4.37
CA GLU A 12 -0.66 6.59 3.31
C GLU A 12 0.42 6.01 2.39
N LEU A 13 1.49 5.46 2.96
CA LEU A 13 2.57 4.85 2.17
C LEU A 13 2.09 3.64 1.37
N THR A 14 1.17 2.83 1.91
CA THR A 14 0.60 1.71 1.17
C THR A 14 -0.22 2.20 -0.03
N GLN A 15 -0.98 3.29 0.14
CA GLN A 15 -1.76 3.89 -0.93
C GLN A 15 -0.88 4.52 -2.03
N ASP A 16 0.19 5.21 -1.63
CA ASP A 16 1.10 5.90 -2.55
C ASP A 16 1.94 4.92 -3.36
N TRP A 17 2.54 3.93 -2.68
CA TRP A 17 3.47 3.01 -3.32
C TRP A 17 2.77 1.87 -4.04
N ARG A 18 1.50 1.59 -3.73
CA ARG A 18 0.70 0.51 -4.36
C ARG A 18 1.48 -0.80 -4.50
N PRO A 19 1.95 -1.39 -3.38
CA PRO A 19 2.75 -2.60 -3.43
C PRO A 19 1.95 -3.74 -4.07
N ALA A 20 2.52 -4.40 -5.09
CA ALA A 20 1.86 -5.49 -5.82
C ALA A 20 2.24 -6.88 -5.30
N SER A 21 3.41 -6.99 -4.66
CA SER A 21 3.92 -8.26 -4.12
C SER A 21 4.08 -8.19 -2.60
N THR A 22 4.10 -9.36 -1.96
CA THR A 22 4.35 -9.49 -0.51
C THR A 22 5.66 -8.82 -0.09
N THR A 23 6.71 -8.93 -0.92
CA THR A 23 8.01 -8.31 -0.66
C THR A 23 7.92 -6.78 -0.70
N GLU A 24 7.19 -6.22 -1.66
CA GLU A 24 6.93 -4.78 -1.72
C GLU A 24 6.15 -4.31 -0.49
N PHE A 25 5.16 -5.10 -0.05
CA PHE A 25 4.36 -4.79 1.14
C PHE A 25 5.21 -4.76 2.43
N CYS A 26 6.10 -5.74 2.60
CA CYS A 26 7.05 -5.76 3.72
C CYS A 26 7.99 -4.55 3.71
N LEU A 27 8.45 -4.12 2.52
CA LEU A 27 9.30 -2.94 2.40
C LEU A 27 8.56 -1.66 2.73
N VAL A 28 7.29 -1.51 2.31
CA VAL A 28 6.46 -0.35 2.70
C VAL A 28 6.29 -0.28 4.21
N LYS A 29 6.04 -1.41 4.88
CA LYS A 29 6.00 -1.48 6.35
C LYS A 29 7.32 -1.08 7.00
N GLU A 30 8.45 -1.56 6.47
CA GLU A 30 9.77 -1.20 6.98
C GLU A 30 10.07 0.31 6.83
N ILE A 31 9.61 0.92 5.72
CA ILE A 31 9.68 2.37 5.50
C ILE A 31 8.88 3.11 6.58
N ALA A 32 7.63 2.73 6.80
CA ALA A 32 6.75 3.35 7.80
C ALA A 32 7.35 3.25 9.21
N GLN A 33 7.82 2.06 9.60
CA GLN A 33 8.44 1.82 10.90
C GLN A 33 9.73 2.61 11.10
N SER A 34 10.60 2.62 10.10
CA SER A 34 11.87 3.35 10.18
C SER A 34 11.64 4.85 10.24
N TYR A 35 10.67 5.37 9.48
CA TYR A 35 10.27 6.78 9.51
C TYR A 35 9.70 7.18 10.88
N TRP A 36 8.76 6.40 11.43
CA TRP A 36 8.17 6.66 12.74
C TRP A 36 9.22 6.66 13.86
N LYS A 37 10.12 5.67 13.88
CA LYS A 37 11.23 5.60 14.85
C LYS A 37 12.17 6.81 14.70
N LEU A 38 12.47 7.22 13.47
CA LEU A 38 13.30 8.40 13.20
C LEU A 38 12.64 9.70 13.72
N GLN A 39 11.34 9.89 13.49
CA GLN A 39 10.60 11.05 14.01
C GLN A 39 10.61 11.08 15.54
N ARG A 40 10.45 9.93 16.17
CA ARG A 40 10.50 9.82 17.63
C ARG A 40 11.87 10.20 18.19
N VAL A 41 12.96 9.68 17.60
CA VAL A 41 14.33 10.05 17.99
C VAL A 41 14.55 11.57 17.88
N ARG A 42 14.10 12.19 16.78
CA ARG A 42 14.21 13.65 16.58
C ARG A 42 13.42 14.47 17.59
N ARG A 43 12.24 14.00 18.00
CA ARG A 43 11.45 14.66 19.05
C ARG A 43 12.18 14.62 20.39
N VAL A 44 12.70 13.46 20.78
CA VAL A 44 13.50 13.34 22.01
C VAL A 44 14.72 14.25 21.95
N GLU A 45 15.42 14.28 20.80
CA GLU A 45 16.53 15.20 20.56
C GLU A 45 16.14 16.67 20.70
N SER A 46 14.97 17.09 20.21
CA SER A 46 14.50 18.47 20.36
C SER A 46 14.14 18.86 21.81
N THR A 47 13.65 17.91 22.61
CA THR A 47 13.28 18.15 24.02
C THR A 47 14.48 18.13 24.97
N LEU A 48 15.62 17.63 24.51
CA LEU A 48 16.78 17.39 25.36
C LEU A 48 17.41 18.65 25.97
N PRO A 49 17.61 19.73 25.20
CA PRO A 49 18.15 20.97 25.74
C PRO A 49 17.31 21.52 26.90
N GLU A 50 15.97 21.45 26.80
CA GLU A 50 15.03 21.94 27.80
C GLU A 50 14.99 21.05 29.06
N ALA A 51 15.14 19.74 28.88
CA ALA A 51 15.22 18.82 30.01
C ALA A 51 16.55 18.95 30.75
N ALA A 52 17.66 19.15 30.03
CA ALA A 52 18.97 19.35 30.63
C ALA A 52 19.02 20.60 31.51
N THR A 53 18.43 21.72 31.07
CA THR A 53 18.32 22.94 31.88
C THR A 53 17.43 22.72 33.09
N THR A 54 16.28 22.06 32.94
CA THR A 54 15.36 21.75 34.05
C THR A 54 16.01 20.85 35.12
N ILE A 55 16.79 19.84 34.71
CA ILE A 55 17.55 18.97 35.62
C ILE A 55 18.68 19.74 36.31
N GLN A 56 19.36 20.65 35.62
CA GLN A 56 20.41 21.50 36.20
C GLN A 56 19.83 22.48 37.22
N HIS A 57 18.62 23.02 36.98
CA HIS A 57 17.86 23.81 37.95
C HIS A 57 17.33 22.98 39.12
N ARG A 58 17.02 21.69 38.91
CA ARG A 58 16.58 20.77 39.98
C ARG A 58 17.74 20.32 40.89
N LYS A 59 18.92 20.05 40.32
CA LYS A 59 20.14 19.70 41.09
C LYS A 59 20.71 20.87 41.88
N SER A 60 20.45 22.12 41.45
CA SER A 60 20.77 23.32 42.22
C SER A 60 19.72 23.66 43.29
N ASN A 61 18.59 22.94 43.32
CA ASN A 61 17.49 23.14 44.25
C ASN A 61 17.27 21.84 45.04
N GLU A 62 18.25 21.48 45.87
CA GLU A 62 18.19 20.36 46.81
C GLU A 62 17.10 20.61 47.87
N ASN A 63 15.82 20.41 47.51
CA ASN A 63 14.70 20.20 48.44
C ASN A 63 13.39 19.73 47.76
N ALA A 64 13.38 19.40 46.47
CA ALA A 64 12.15 18.95 45.80
C ALA A 64 11.91 17.43 45.95
N GLU A 65 11.26 17.06 47.06
CA GLU A 65 10.73 15.73 47.33
C GLU A 65 9.89 15.14 46.18
N LYS A 66 10.07 13.82 45.98
CA LYS A 66 9.12 12.81 45.48
C LYS A 66 8.51 13.08 44.08
N ALA A 67 9.17 12.57 43.04
CA ALA A 67 8.54 12.34 41.74
C ALA A 67 7.87 10.94 41.68
N SER A 68 6.64 10.93 41.18
CA SER A 68 5.65 9.84 41.18
C SER A 68 6.06 8.58 40.35
N PRO A 69 5.48 7.39 40.64
CA PRO A 69 5.78 6.14 39.94
C PRO A 69 5.44 6.15 38.45
N LEU A 70 6.31 5.48 37.69
CA LEU A 70 6.40 5.39 36.24
C LEU A 70 5.14 4.77 35.60
N ASP A 71 4.45 5.55 34.77
CA ASP A 71 3.39 5.08 33.87
C ASP A 71 4.01 4.49 32.58
N GLU A 72 3.50 3.37 32.07
CA GLU A 72 4.13 2.57 30.98
C GLU A 72 4.22 3.27 29.62
N THR A 73 3.58 4.45 29.45
CA THR A 73 3.77 5.35 28.30
C THR A 73 5.16 5.97 28.21
N ASN A 74 5.99 5.76 29.22
CA ASN A 74 7.27 6.39 29.46
C ASN A 74 8.48 5.71 28.80
N ALA A 75 8.35 5.05 27.65
CA ALA A 75 9.56 4.68 26.90
C ALA A 75 10.44 5.90 26.56
N ASP A 76 9.83 7.08 26.43
CA ASP A 76 10.55 8.36 26.31
C ASP A 76 11.15 8.82 27.65
N ALA A 77 10.51 8.52 28.79
CA ALA A 77 11.09 8.79 30.12
C ALA A 77 12.21 7.80 30.49
N PHE A 78 12.15 6.55 30.05
CA PHE A 78 13.23 5.56 30.17
C PHE A 78 14.45 5.98 29.33
N LEU A 79 14.20 6.46 28.10
CA LEU A 79 15.24 7.11 27.27
C LEU A 79 15.81 8.35 27.95
N MET A 80 14.98 9.20 28.57
CA MET A 80 15.45 10.37 29.34
C MET A 80 16.23 10.02 30.60
N GLN A 81 15.81 8.98 31.35
CA GLN A 81 16.46 8.57 32.59
C GLN A 81 17.79 7.85 32.33
N GLY A 82 17.92 7.14 31.21
CA GLY A 82 19.23 6.68 30.70
C GLY A 82 20.14 7.81 30.19
N LEU A 83 19.61 9.03 30.04
CA LEU A 83 20.30 10.21 29.51
C LEU A 83 20.88 11.14 30.58
N GLU A 84 20.89 10.73 31.84
CA GLU A 84 21.34 11.53 32.99
C GLU A 84 22.80 12.06 32.89
N SER A 85 23.57 11.55 31.91
CA SER A 85 24.74 12.23 31.36
C SER A 85 24.41 12.76 29.96
N SER A 86 24.12 14.06 29.86
CA SER A 86 23.77 14.78 28.61
C SER A 86 24.63 14.39 27.39
N ALA A 87 25.95 14.19 27.58
CA ALA A 87 26.85 13.77 26.51
C ALA A 87 26.67 12.31 26.07
N VAL A 88 26.42 11.37 26.99
CA VAL A 88 26.36 9.93 26.69
C VAL A 88 25.08 9.60 25.93
N GLY A 89 23.95 10.13 26.35
CA GLY A 89 22.72 9.76 25.68
C GLY A 89 22.37 10.61 24.45
N PHE A 90 22.98 11.78 24.25
CA PHE A 90 23.05 12.38 22.90
C PHE A 90 23.73 11.42 21.92
N LEU A 91 24.89 10.83 22.28
CA LEU A 91 25.57 9.84 21.42
C LEU A 91 24.70 8.61 21.15
N VAL A 92 23.91 8.16 22.12
CA VAL A 92 22.97 7.05 21.95
C VAL A 92 21.88 7.42 20.94
N LEU A 93 21.28 8.61 21.06
CA LEU A 93 20.29 9.10 20.10
C LEU A 93 20.85 9.24 18.69
N SER A 94 22.05 9.82 18.52
CA SER A 94 22.68 9.95 17.20
C SER A 94 22.94 8.59 16.54
N ARG A 95 23.27 7.55 17.32
CA ARG A 95 23.41 6.17 16.82
C ARG A 95 22.07 5.61 16.33
N TYR A 96 21.00 5.80 17.10
CA TYR A 96 19.65 5.37 16.70
C TYR A 96 19.14 6.14 15.49
N GLU A 97 19.37 7.46 15.44
CA GLU A 97 19.02 8.28 14.28
C GLU A 97 19.72 7.76 13.02
N THR A 98 21.03 7.54 13.10
CA THR A 98 21.82 6.98 11.99
C THR A 98 21.31 5.60 11.58
N LYS A 99 20.97 4.73 12.54
CA LYS A 99 20.42 3.39 12.28
C LYS A 99 19.09 3.48 11.52
N TYR A 100 18.13 4.25 12.01
CA TYR A 100 16.80 4.34 11.40
C TYR A 100 16.84 5.09 10.07
N LYS A 101 17.68 6.12 9.94
CA LYS A 101 17.92 6.81 8.66
C LYS A 101 18.46 5.86 7.60
N ARG A 102 19.46 5.03 7.94
CA ARG A 102 20.00 4.02 7.01
C ARG A 102 18.96 2.98 6.63
N ALA A 103 18.19 2.47 7.59
CA ALA A 103 17.12 1.50 7.33
C ALA A 103 16.06 2.09 6.38
N TRP A 104 15.60 3.31 6.65
CA TRP A 104 14.64 4.04 5.84
C TRP A 104 15.11 4.22 4.38
N TYR A 105 16.32 4.74 4.17
CA TYR A 105 16.87 4.91 2.82
C TYR A 105 17.06 3.57 2.09
N ARG A 106 17.52 2.53 2.80
CA ARG A 106 17.68 1.19 2.20
C ARG A 106 16.34 0.63 1.75
N ALA A 107 15.31 0.74 2.57
CA ALA A 107 13.98 0.24 2.25
C ALA A 107 13.38 0.97 1.02
N ILE A 108 13.45 2.31 0.98
CA ILE A 108 13.00 3.11 -0.19
C ILE A 108 13.76 2.73 -1.46
N ASN A 109 15.09 2.63 -1.39
CA ASN A 109 15.91 2.31 -2.55
C ASN A 109 15.63 0.89 -3.06
N THR A 110 15.39 -0.05 -2.15
CA THR A 110 15.07 -1.45 -2.50
C THR A 110 13.69 -1.52 -3.14
N LEU A 111 12.70 -0.84 -2.57
CA LEU A 111 11.33 -0.78 -3.11
C LEU A 111 11.31 -0.14 -4.51
N THR A 112 11.98 1.00 -4.67
CA THR A 112 12.09 1.70 -5.96
C THR A 112 12.67 0.79 -7.04
N LYS A 113 13.73 0.03 -6.71
CA LYS A 113 14.35 -0.93 -7.63
C LYS A 113 13.41 -2.06 -7.99
N LEU A 114 12.75 -2.69 -7.01
CA LEU A 114 11.79 -3.76 -7.27
C LEU A 114 10.64 -3.31 -8.16
N GLN A 115 10.07 -2.14 -7.90
CA GLN A 115 8.99 -1.60 -8.72
C GLN A 115 9.46 -1.22 -10.13
N ALA A 116 10.69 -0.71 -10.29
CA ALA A 116 11.26 -0.46 -11.61
C ALA A 116 11.46 -1.77 -12.39
N THR A 117 11.98 -2.82 -11.74
CA THR A 117 12.11 -4.15 -12.34
C THR A 117 10.75 -4.72 -12.74
N ARG A 118 9.74 -4.61 -11.87
CA ARG A 118 8.37 -5.05 -12.16
C ARG A 118 7.80 -4.33 -13.38
N ARG A 119 7.86 -3.00 -13.42
CA ARG A 119 7.38 -2.21 -14.57
C ARG A 119 8.08 -2.60 -15.86
N LYS A 120 9.39 -2.86 -15.81
CA LYS A 120 10.15 -3.32 -16.97
C LYS A 120 9.67 -4.69 -17.46
N LEU A 121 9.45 -5.64 -16.54
CA LEU A 121 8.91 -6.96 -16.89
C LEU A 121 7.49 -6.87 -17.45
N GLU A 122 6.64 -6.01 -16.89
CA GLU A 122 5.28 -5.75 -17.42
C GLU A 122 5.34 -5.22 -18.86
N THR A 123 6.27 -4.32 -19.17
CA THR A 123 6.49 -3.81 -20.54
C THR A 123 7.07 -4.87 -21.48
N GLU A 124 7.98 -5.72 -21.01
CA GLU A 124 8.61 -6.78 -21.82
C GLU A 124 7.66 -7.96 -22.10
N ILE A 125 6.66 -8.17 -21.24
CA ILE A 125 5.68 -9.27 -21.35
C ILE A 125 4.42 -8.86 -22.16
N GLY A 126 4.21 -7.58 -22.49
CA GLY A 126 3.02 -7.16 -23.26
C GLY A 126 3.18 -5.93 -24.15
N PHE A 127 3.34 -6.15 -25.47
CA PHE A 127 2.42 -5.64 -26.52
C PHE A 127 2.79 -6.24 -27.89
N VAL A 128 2.19 -7.38 -28.24
CA VAL A 128 1.86 -7.67 -29.64
C VAL A 128 0.40 -7.23 -29.79
N PRO A 129 0.06 -6.29 -30.69
CA PRO A 129 -1.33 -6.09 -31.03
C PRO A 129 -1.83 -7.39 -31.64
N GLU A 130 -2.64 -8.11 -30.89
CA GLU A 130 -3.52 -9.14 -31.43
C GLU A 130 -4.39 -8.40 -32.45
N ASN A 131 -4.15 -8.68 -33.74
CA ASN A 131 -5.07 -8.25 -34.77
C ASN A 131 -6.44 -8.73 -34.32
N ASP A 132 -7.38 -7.80 -34.12
CA ASP A 132 -8.79 -8.12 -33.96
C ASP A 132 -9.12 -9.17 -35.04
N PRO A 133 -9.74 -10.32 -34.70
CA PRO A 133 -10.18 -11.25 -35.72
C PRO A 133 -11.17 -10.50 -36.61
N ASP A 134 -10.72 -10.25 -37.84
CA ASP A 134 -11.50 -9.62 -38.88
C ASP A 134 -12.89 -10.31 -38.94
N PRO A 135 -14.02 -9.57 -38.82
CA PRO A 135 -15.37 -10.16 -38.80
C PRO A 135 -15.68 -11.03 -40.02
N THR A 136 -14.85 -10.96 -41.07
CA THR A 136 -14.86 -11.75 -42.29
C THR A 136 -14.56 -13.25 -42.10
N THR A 137 -14.06 -13.66 -40.92
CA THR A 137 -13.64 -15.06 -40.69
C THR A 137 -14.82 -16.02 -40.47
N LEU A 138 -16.01 -15.52 -40.10
CA LEU A 138 -17.22 -16.35 -39.93
C LEU A 138 -17.90 -16.69 -41.27
N GLU A 139 -17.76 -15.85 -42.29
CA GLU A 139 -18.39 -16.03 -43.60
C GLU A 139 -17.69 -17.10 -44.45
N ASN A 140 -16.38 -17.34 -44.20
CA ASN A 140 -15.56 -18.29 -44.95
C ASN A 140 -15.41 -19.67 -44.27
N ALA A 141 -16.08 -19.91 -43.14
CA ALA A 141 -16.05 -21.21 -42.50
C ALA A 141 -16.73 -22.29 -43.38
N PRO A 142 -16.21 -23.53 -43.45
CA PRO A 142 -16.88 -24.63 -44.13
C PRO A 142 -18.36 -24.74 -43.71
N PRO A 143 -19.29 -25.01 -44.65
CA PRO A 143 -20.73 -24.95 -44.38
C PRO A 143 -21.19 -25.90 -43.26
N GLU A 144 -20.44 -26.98 -43.01
CA GLU A 144 -20.66 -27.90 -41.89
C GLU A 144 -20.44 -27.24 -40.53
N ILE A 145 -19.43 -26.37 -40.41
CA ILE A 145 -19.12 -25.66 -39.17
C ILE A 145 -20.14 -24.55 -38.92
N GLN A 146 -20.56 -23.84 -39.97
CA GLN A 146 -21.63 -22.85 -39.85
C GLN A 146 -22.93 -23.48 -39.37
N LYS A 147 -23.29 -24.65 -39.90
CA LYS A 147 -24.47 -25.39 -39.50
C LYS A 147 -24.38 -25.88 -38.04
N LEU A 148 -23.23 -26.42 -37.64
CA LEU A 148 -22.99 -26.86 -36.27
C LEU A 148 -23.06 -25.70 -35.27
N ILE A 149 -22.52 -24.53 -35.61
CA ILE A 149 -22.59 -23.32 -34.79
C ILE A 149 -24.04 -22.85 -34.66
N LEU A 150 -24.81 -22.85 -35.74
CA LEU A 150 -26.21 -22.43 -35.74
C LEU A 150 -27.09 -23.38 -34.91
N GLU A 151 -26.88 -24.69 -35.04
CA GLU A 151 -27.58 -25.72 -34.25
C GLU A 151 -27.21 -25.64 -32.76
N THR A 152 -25.94 -25.41 -32.45
CA THR A 152 -25.46 -25.27 -31.07
C THR A 152 -26.00 -23.98 -30.43
N ALA A 153 -26.02 -22.87 -31.16
CA ALA A 153 -26.60 -21.62 -30.70
C ALA A 153 -28.11 -21.75 -30.45
N ALA A 154 -28.84 -22.43 -31.33
CA ALA A 154 -30.27 -22.70 -31.14
C ALA A 154 -30.53 -23.57 -29.90
N HIS A 155 -29.68 -24.56 -29.64
CA HIS A 155 -29.78 -25.41 -28.46
C HIS A 155 -29.51 -24.64 -27.16
N LEU A 156 -28.48 -23.78 -27.14
CA LEU A 156 -28.15 -22.95 -25.98
C LEU A 156 -29.23 -21.91 -25.69
N VAL A 157 -29.82 -21.30 -26.73
CA VAL A 157 -30.94 -20.37 -26.57
C VAL A 157 -32.17 -21.10 -26.04
N ASN A 158 -32.51 -22.28 -26.57
CA ASN A 158 -33.64 -23.08 -26.05
C ASN A 158 -33.40 -23.56 -24.62
N GLN A 159 -32.17 -23.98 -24.28
CA GLN A 159 -31.80 -24.37 -22.92
C GLN A 159 -31.93 -23.20 -21.95
N PHE A 160 -31.45 -22.01 -22.35
CA PHE A 160 -31.56 -20.80 -21.56
C PHE A 160 -33.03 -20.36 -21.34
N VAL A 161 -33.89 -20.54 -22.35
CA VAL A 161 -35.33 -20.25 -22.26
C VAL A 161 -36.05 -21.25 -21.33
N GLN A 162 -35.67 -22.52 -21.35
CA GLN A 162 -36.24 -23.53 -20.43
C GLN A 162 -35.78 -23.33 -18.98
N GLU A 163 -34.53 -22.95 -18.75
CA GLU A 163 -33.98 -22.76 -17.40
C GLU A 163 -34.46 -21.45 -16.75
N ASN A 164 -34.69 -20.38 -17.53
CA ASN A 164 -34.97 -19.04 -16.97
C ASN A 164 -36.40 -18.53 -17.22
N GLY A 165 -37.27 -19.29 -17.90
CA GLY A 165 -38.69 -18.95 -18.10
C GLY A 165 -38.94 -17.63 -18.85
N PHE A 166 -37.93 -17.07 -19.52
CA PHE A 166 -38.01 -15.78 -20.19
C PHE A 166 -38.18 -15.96 -21.69
N VAL A 167 -39.39 -15.66 -22.20
CA VAL A 167 -39.64 -15.50 -23.63
C VAL A 167 -39.17 -14.10 -24.03
N PRO A 168 -38.17 -13.94 -24.92
CA PRO A 168 -37.78 -12.62 -25.39
C PRO A 168 -38.95 -12.01 -26.20
N GLN A 169 -39.56 -10.95 -25.67
CA GLN A 169 -40.50 -10.10 -26.41
C GLN A 169 -39.72 -9.33 -27.47
N ASN A 170 -39.49 -9.93 -28.63
CA ASN A 170 -39.17 -9.22 -29.86
C ASN A 170 -39.80 -9.96 -31.05
N ALA A 171 -41.13 -10.00 -31.04
CA ALA A 171 -41.95 -10.34 -32.20
C ALA A 171 -43.06 -9.30 -32.36
N GLN A 172 -42.68 -8.02 -32.46
CA GLN A 172 -43.55 -6.96 -32.96
C GLN A 172 -42.75 -6.09 -33.93
N TYR A 173 -42.65 -6.55 -35.18
CA TYR A 173 -42.42 -5.67 -36.30
C TYR A 173 -43.70 -4.85 -36.53
N PRO A 174 -43.66 -3.51 -36.60
CA PRO A 174 -44.69 -2.79 -37.32
C PRO A 174 -44.51 -3.03 -38.84
N PRO A 175 -45.59 -3.19 -39.62
CA PRO A 175 -45.48 -3.36 -41.05
C PRO A 175 -44.96 -2.07 -41.69
N ARG A 176 -43.83 -2.12 -42.40
CA ARG A 176 -43.48 -1.06 -43.36
C ARG A 176 -44.47 -1.12 -44.50
N GLN A 177 -45.38 -0.15 -44.52
CA GLN A 177 -46.27 0.08 -45.64
C GLN A 177 -45.45 0.30 -46.91
N THR A 178 -45.74 -0.48 -47.95
CA THR A 178 -45.35 -0.21 -49.32
C THR A 178 -46.13 1.02 -49.79
N GLY A 179 -45.45 2.16 -49.93
CA GLY A 179 -45.97 3.34 -50.60
C GLY A 179 -45.59 3.29 -52.08
N SER A 180 -46.61 3.38 -52.93
CA SER A 180 -46.57 3.51 -54.39
C SER A 180 -45.86 4.78 -54.87
#